data_AF-A0A1B9N3W4-F1
#
_entry.id   AF-A0A1B9N3W4-F1
#
_cell.length_a   1.000
_cell.length_b   1.000
_cell.length_c   1.000
_cell.angle_alpha   90.00
_cell.angle_beta   90.00
_cell.angle_gamma   90.00
#
_symmetry.space_group_name_H-M   'P 1'
#
loop_
_entity.id
_entity.type
_entity.pdbx_description
1 polymer ?
#
loop_
_entity_poly.entity_id
_entity_poly.type
_entity_poly.pdbx_seq_one_letter_code
_entity_poly.pdbx_strand_id
1 'polypeptide(L)' 'MQLYDEFNCHCAIAIHWGAFELADEPLDEPPQLLIEYKAERAFHLLKIGGTLAIKRINYELK' A
#
# COMPACT_ATOMS: atom_id res chain seq x y z
N MET A 1 8.00 3.48 1.60
CA MET A 1 7.66 4.81 1.03
C MET A 1 8.55 5.18 -0.13
N GLN A 2 9.87 4.97 -0.05
CA GLN A 2 10.82 5.25 -1.13
C GLN A 2 10.36 4.78 -2.51
N LEU A 3 9.99 3.50 -2.66
CA LEU A 3 9.48 2.96 -3.93
C LEU A 3 8.22 3.66 -4.46
N TYR A 4 7.32 4.09 -3.57
CA TYR A 4 6.11 4.83 -3.98
C TYR A 4 6.51 6.15 -4.66
N ASP A 5 7.49 6.85 -4.08
CA ASP A 5 7.97 8.14 -4.56
C ASP A 5 8.82 7.96 -5.83
N GLU A 6 9.71 6.97 -5.86
CA GLU A 6 10.56 6.65 -7.02
C GLU A 6 9.75 6.27 -8.26
N PHE A 7 8.65 5.54 -8.09
CA PHE A 7 7.77 5.20 -9.20
C PHE A 7 6.73 6.27 -9.52
N ASN A 8 6.74 7.39 -8.80
CA ASN A 8 5.72 8.44 -8.93
C ASN A 8 4.30 7.85 -8.88
N CYS A 9 4.05 6.96 -7.90
CA CYS A 9 2.80 6.23 -7.81
C CYS A 9 1.61 7.19 -7.60
N HIS A 10 0.56 6.98 -8.39
CA HIS A 10 -0.73 7.63 -8.15
C HIS A 10 -1.51 6.94 -7.02
N CYS A 11 -1.28 5.64 -6.86
CA CYS A 11 -1.96 4.78 -5.90
C CYS A 11 -1.11 3.52 -5.69
N ALA A 12 -1.08 2.99 -4.48
CA ALA A 12 -0.48 1.71 -4.15
C ALA A 12 -1.39 0.91 -3.22
N ILE A 13 -1.33 -0.43 -3.29
CA ILE A 13 -2.05 -1.33 -2.39
C ILE A 13 -1.02 -2.19 -1.68
N ALA A 14 -1.09 -2.24 -0.35
CA ALA A 14 -0.24 -3.11 0.45
C ALA A 14 -0.74 -4.55 0.36
N ILE A 15 0.15 -5.45 -0.02
CA ILE A 15 -0.12 -6.88 -0.14
C ILE A 15 0.85 -7.65 0.75
N HIS A 16 0.66 -8.97 0.82
CA HIS A 16 1.58 -9.94 1.42
C HIS A 16 1.71 -9.91 2.96
N TRP A 17 1.30 -8.84 3.64
CA TRP A 17 1.23 -8.80 5.10
C TRP A 17 0.09 -9.68 5.64
N GLY A 18 0.17 -10.10 6.90
CA GLY A 18 -0.96 -10.72 7.62
C GLY A 18 -1.36 -12.14 7.21
N ALA A 19 -0.71 -12.73 6.20
CA ALA A 19 -1.09 -14.04 5.65
C ALA A 19 -0.23 -15.21 6.15
N PHE A 20 1.08 -14.99 6.29
CA PHE A 20 2.05 -16.01 6.66
C PHE A 20 3.11 -15.42 7.60
N GLU A 21 3.51 -16.17 8.62
CA GLU A 21 4.64 -15.84 9.48
C GLU A 21 5.95 -16.22 8.77
N LEU A 22 6.45 -15.30 7.94
CA LEU A 22 7.68 -15.50 7.14
C LEU A 22 8.91 -14.80 7.74
N ALA A 23 8.69 -13.92 8.72
CA ALA A 23 9.69 -13.12 9.38
C ALA A 23 9.38 -13.05 10.88
N ASP A 24 10.35 -12.55 11.66
CA ASP A 24 10.23 -12.46 13.13
C ASP A 24 9.30 -11.31 13.59
N GLU A 25 8.92 -10.42 12.69
CA GLU A 25 7.98 -9.31 12.96
C GLU A 25 6.54 -9.81 13.11
N PRO A 26 5.76 -9.27 14.07
CA PRO A 26 4.33 -9.57 14.19
C PRO A 26 3.56 -9.26 12.89
N LEU A 27 2.61 -10.12 12.55
CA LEU A 27 1.78 -9.99 11.34
C LEU A 27 1.02 -8.66 11.25
N ASP A 28 0.70 -8.05 12.39
CA ASP A 28 -0.02 -6.79 12.50
C ASP A 28 0.89 -5.55 12.51
N GLU A 29 2.22 -5.71 12.57
CA GLU A 29 3.17 -4.59 12.57
C GLU A 29 3.24 -3.87 11.20
N PRO A 30 3.35 -4.56 10.04
CA PRO A 30 3.43 -3.90 8.74
C PRO A 30 2.28 -2.90 8.45
N PRO A 31 0.99 -3.22 8.69
CA PRO A 31 -0.07 -2.25 8.46
C PRO A 31 0.01 -1.04 9.40
N GLN A 32 0.52 -1.20 10.63
CA GLN A 32 0.70 -0.09 11.57
C GLN A 32 1.80 0.87 11.07
N LEU A 33 2.96 0.34 10.71
CA LEU A 33 4.06 1.14 10.15
C LEU A 33 3.65 1.85 8.86
N LEU A 34 2.85 1.19 8.01
CA LEU A 34 2.34 1.82 6.80
C LEU A 34 1.41 3.00 7.12
N ILE A 35 0.53 2.87 8.10
CA ILE A 35 -0.35 3.98 8.54
C ILE A 35 0.49 5.17 9.03
N GLU A 36 1.57 4.91 9.76
CA GLU A 36 2.49 5.94 10.26
C GLU A 36 3.22 6.68 9.12
N TYR A 37 3.78 5.94 8.15
CA TYR A 37 4.66 6.53 7.15
C TYR A 37 3.98 7.02 5.87
N LYS A 38 2.76 6.56 5.55
CA LYS A 38 2.13 6.91 4.27
C LYS A 38 1.76 8.38 4.14
N ALA A 39 1.56 9.10 5.25
CA ALA A 39 1.05 10.47 5.26
C ALA A 39 -0.20 10.60 4.36
N GLU A 40 -0.21 11.58 3.45
CA GLU A 40 -1.32 11.83 2.51
C GLU A 40 -1.27 10.96 1.25
N ARG A 41 -0.27 10.09 1.09
CA ARG A 41 -0.16 9.23 -0.09
C ARG A 41 -1.35 8.27 -0.18
N ALA A 42 -1.80 8.01 -1.40
CA ALA A 42 -2.83 7.03 -1.72
C ALA A 42 -2.27 5.59 -1.63
N PHE A 43 -1.80 5.22 -0.45
CA PHE A 43 -1.34 3.88 -0.13
C PHE A 43 -2.41 3.18 0.72
N HIS A 44 -3.05 2.16 0.15
CA HIS A 44 -4.23 1.53 0.70
C HIS A 44 -3.89 0.20 1.39
N LEU A 45 -4.48 0.03 2.57
CA LEU A 45 -4.61 -1.27 3.24
C LEU A 45 -6.00 -1.82 2.94
N LEU A 46 -6.06 -3.10 2.59
CA LEU A 46 -7.32 -3.81 2.37
C LEU A 46 -7.42 -4.96 3.35
N LYS A 47 -8.63 -5.17 3.89
CA LYS A 47 -8.95 -6.40 4.61
C LYS A 47 -8.89 -7.58 3.63
N ILE A 48 -8.59 -8.78 4.14
CA ILE A 48 -8.65 -10.00 3.34
C ILE A 48 -10.07 -10.16 2.77
N GLY A 49 -10.18 -10.35 1.45
CA GLY A 49 -11.46 -10.37 0.72
C GLY A 49 -12.09 -9.00 0.44
N GLY A 50 -11.45 -7.91 0.84
CA GLY A 50 -11.89 -6.54 0.55
C GLY A 50 -11.73 -6.17 -0.92
N THR A 51 -12.57 -5.24 -1.38
CA THR A 51 -12.52 -4.71 -2.75
C THR A 51 -12.32 -3.20 -2.73
N LEU A 52 -11.53 -2.68 -3.67
CA LEU A 52 -11.31 -1.25 -3.86
C LEU A 52 -11.43 -0.90 -5.34
N ALA A 53 -12.30 0.06 -5.66
CA ALA A 53 -12.36 0.65 -6.99
C ALA A 53 -11.30 1.75 -7.12
N ILE A 54 -10.37 1.61 -8.05
CA ILE A 54 -9.38 2.64 -8.36
C ILE A 54 -9.90 3.47 -9.53
N LYS A 55 -10.04 4.78 -9.33
CA LYS A 55 -10.38 5.69 -10.43
C LYS A 55 -9.19 5.77 -11.39
N ARG A 56 -9.43 5.45 -12.66
CA ARG A 56 -8.43 5.62 -13.71
C ARG A 56 -8.12 7.10 -13.86
N ILE A 57 -6.85 7.46 -13.70
CA ILE A 57 -6.34 8.79 -14.04
C ILE A 57 -5.76 8.67 -15.45
N ASN A 58 -6.29 9.44 -16.39
CA ASN A 58 -5.73 9.47 -17.75
C ASN A 58 -4.39 10.19 -17.69
N TYR A 59 -3.31 9.44 -17.90
CA TYR A 59 -1.97 10.01 -18.03
C TYR A 59 -1.81 10.49 -19.46
N GLU A 60 -1.76 11.82 -19.67
CA GLU A 60 -1.22 12.35 -20.91
C GLU A 60 0.31 12.25 -20.82
N LEU A 61 0.91 11.47 -21.71
CA LEU A 61 2.37 11.49 -21.91
C LEU A 61 2.74 12.89 -22.41
N LYS A 62 3.31 13.72 -21.52
CA LYS A 62 3.96 14.97 -21.89
C LYS A 62 5.33 14.70 -22.52
#